data_AF-K0SP03-F1
#
_entry.id   AF-K0SP03-F1
#
_cell.length_a   1.000
_cell.length_b   1.000
_cell.length_c   1.000
_cell.angle_alpha   90.00
_cell.angle_beta   90.00
_cell.angle_gamma   90.00
#
_symmetry.space_group_name_H-M   'P 1'
#
loop_
_entity.id
_entity.type
_entity.pdbx_description
1 polymer ?
#
loop_
_entity_poly.entity_id
_entity_poly.type
_entity_poly.pdbx_seq_one_letter_code
_entity_poly.pdbx_strand_id
1 'polypeptide(L)'
;MMPLALLMREDFWAKDFCMSTDSHMDLEPDWDEKMVNMWYEAQNEYAVLSTYVANIKQLGQDGSNSVHGVPHLCMVTFTSQVRTHATKSALILANPSLRMILRSWFEFSKCHAELKVQVNPHTPGVFDGEEFN
;
A
#
# COMPACT_ATOMS: atom_id res chain seq x y z
N MET A 1 -18.41 -11.78 22.96
CA MET A 1 -18.07 -10.46 22.39
C MET A 1 -17.01 -9.86 23.30
N MET A 2 -15.73 -10.06 22.98
CA MET A 2 -14.62 -9.57 23.79
C MET A 2 -14.33 -8.11 23.42
N PRO A 3 -14.01 -7.22 24.38
CA PRO A 3 -13.71 -5.82 24.09
C PRO A 3 -12.40 -5.70 23.31
N LEU A 4 -12.39 -4.86 22.27
CA LEU A 4 -11.25 -4.54 21.40
C LEU A 4 -9.99 -4.12 22.19
N ALA A 5 -10.15 -3.61 23.40
CA ALA A 5 -9.07 -3.16 24.28
C ALA A 5 -8.23 -4.30 24.92
N LEU A 6 -8.68 -5.56 24.85
CA LEU A 6 -7.98 -6.70 25.48
C LEU A 6 -7.02 -7.46 24.54
N LEU A 7 -6.97 -7.11 23.25
CA LEU A 7 -5.93 -7.61 22.32
C LEU A 7 -4.59 -6.89 22.48
N MET A 8 -4.54 -5.79 23.23
CA MET A 8 -3.32 -5.03 23.51
C MET A 8 -2.66 -5.45 24.83
N ARG A 9 -2.29 -6.73 24.99
CA ARG A 9 -1.44 -7.15 26.12
C ARG A 9 -0.33 -8.12 25.70
N GLU A 10 0.89 -7.65 25.99
CA GLU A 10 2.10 -8.43 26.32
C GLU A 10 2.90 -9.03 25.15
N ASP A 11 3.41 -8.18 24.24
CA ASP A 11 4.68 -8.42 23.53
C ASP A 11 5.12 -7.13 22.80
N PHE A 12 5.69 -6.16 23.53
CA PHE A 12 6.13 -4.86 22.99
C PHE A 12 7.37 -4.95 22.08
N TRP A 13 7.78 -6.15 21.64
CA TRP A 13 8.95 -6.37 20.76
C TRP A 13 8.63 -7.03 19.41
N ALA A 14 7.36 -7.30 19.10
CA ALA A 14 6.95 -7.73 17.76
C ALA A 14 6.42 -6.53 16.97
N LYS A 15 7.19 -6.04 15.98
CA LYS A 15 6.64 -5.12 14.97
C LYS A 15 5.57 -5.88 14.19
N ASP A 16 4.32 -5.69 14.55
CA ASP A 16 3.21 -6.34 13.90
C ASP A 16 3.09 -5.90 12.44
N PHE A 17 3.20 -4.59 12.20
CA PHE A 17 3.09 -3.99 10.87
C PHE A 17 4.37 -3.30 10.44
N CYS A 18 4.65 -3.39 9.15
CA CYS A 18 5.74 -2.73 8.45
C CYS A 18 5.16 -1.81 7.39
N MET A 19 5.80 -0.65 7.24
CA MET A 19 5.40 0.37 6.29
C MET A 19 6.64 0.84 5.50
N SER A 20 6.50 0.89 4.18
CA SER A 20 7.43 1.56 3.28
C SER A 20 6.75 2.80 2.73
N THR A 21 7.47 3.91 2.71
CA THR A 21 7.00 5.19 2.17
C THR A 21 8.14 5.87 1.41
N ASP A 22 7.78 6.80 0.53
CA ASP A 22 8.75 7.75 0.03
C ASP A 22 8.96 8.90 1.03
N SER A 23 10.18 9.44 1.05
CA SER A 23 10.59 10.62 1.81
C SER A 23 9.78 11.90 1.52
N HIS A 24 9.12 11.99 0.37
CA HIS A 24 8.32 13.15 -0.03
C HIS A 24 6.81 12.94 0.15
N MET A 25 6.40 11.99 0.99
CA MET A 25 5.00 11.75 1.33
C MET A 25 4.61 12.42 2.65
N ASP A 26 3.38 12.92 2.70
CA ASP A 26 2.71 13.36 3.91
C ASP A 26 1.70 12.30 4.38
N LEU A 27 1.36 12.32 5.66
CA LEU A 27 0.37 11.43 6.25
C LEU A 27 -0.90 12.22 6.58
N GLU A 28 -2.06 11.66 6.22
CA GLU A 28 -3.35 12.23 6.60
C GLU A 28 -3.65 12.01 8.10
N PRO A 29 -4.57 12.79 8.69
CA PRO A 29 -5.06 12.50 10.04
C PRO A 29 -5.60 11.07 10.16
N ASP A 30 -5.26 10.41 11.27
CA ASP A 30 -5.71 9.04 11.60
C ASP A 30 -5.36 7.98 10.54
N TRP A 31 -4.28 8.22 9.79
CA TRP A 31 -3.82 7.31 8.73
C TRP A 31 -3.59 5.89 9.25
N ASP A 32 -3.07 5.73 10.47
CA ASP A 32 -2.70 4.45 11.07
C ASP A 32 -3.93 3.59 11.35
N GLU A 33 -4.97 4.16 11.96
CA GLU A 33 -6.25 3.48 12.17
C GLU A 33 -6.90 3.11 10.83
N LYS A 34 -6.91 4.03 9.86
CA LYS A 34 -7.44 3.78 8.52
C LYS A 34 -6.71 2.63 7.82
N MET A 35 -5.37 2.60 7.90
CA MET A 35 -4.56 1.56 7.27
C MET A 35 -4.76 0.18 7.92
N VAL A 36 -4.83 0.12 9.26
CA VAL A 36 -5.11 -1.13 9.98
C VAL A 36 -6.51 -1.65 9.65
N ASN A 37 -7.52 -0.76 9.59
CA ASN A 37 -8.88 -1.12 9.23
C ASN A 37 -8.99 -1.65 7.79
N MET A 38 -8.37 -0.97 6.82
CA MET A 38 -8.33 -1.45 5.43
C MET A 38 -7.61 -2.80 5.30
N TRP A 39 -6.53 -3.00 6.08
CA TRP A 39 -5.81 -4.28 6.06
C TRP A 39 -6.66 -5.40 6.64
N TYR A 40 -7.39 -5.11 7.73
CA TYR A 40 -8.34 -6.03 8.33
C TYR A 40 -9.47 -6.40 7.34
N GLU A 41 -10.01 -5.43 6.60
CA GLU A 41 -11.03 -5.65 5.56
C GLU A 41 -10.54 -6.52 4.40
N ALA A 42 -9.23 -6.54 4.12
CA ALA A 42 -8.65 -7.42 3.11
C ALA A 42 -8.79 -8.92 3.47
N GLN A 43 -9.06 -9.25 4.74
CA GLN A 43 -9.30 -10.61 5.24
C GLN A 43 -8.20 -11.60 4.79
N ASN A 44 -6.96 -11.14 4.77
CA ASN A 44 -5.80 -11.92 4.35
C ASN A 44 -4.56 -11.49 5.14
N GLU A 45 -3.98 -12.42 5.92
CA GLU A 45 -2.79 -12.19 6.76
C GLU A 45 -1.56 -11.74 5.95
N TYR A 46 -1.48 -12.13 4.67
CA TYR A 46 -0.40 -11.76 3.76
C TYR A 46 -0.79 -10.59 2.84
N ALA A 47 -1.88 -9.88 3.12
CA ALA A 47 -2.26 -8.71 2.34
C ALA A 47 -1.19 -7.62 2.45
N VAL A 48 -0.79 -7.09 1.31
CA VAL A 48 0.01 -5.87 1.19
C VAL A 48 -0.87 -4.79 0.58
N LEU A 49 -1.14 -3.74 1.35
CA LEU A 49 -1.82 -2.56 0.85
C LEU A 49 -0.79 -1.69 0.13
N SER A 50 -1.06 -1.35 -1.13
CA SER A 50 -0.16 -0.52 -1.94
C SER A 50 -0.95 0.35 -2.91
N THR A 51 -0.58 1.63 -3.01
CA THR A 51 -1.18 2.58 -3.96
C THR A 51 -0.23 3.71 -4.32
N TYR A 52 -0.44 4.30 -5.49
CA TYR A 52 0.03 5.67 -5.72
C TYR A 52 -0.85 6.62 -4.90
N VAL A 53 -0.23 7.45 -4.09
CA VAL A 53 -0.91 8.43 -3.25
C VAL A 53 -1.22 9.70 -4.04
N ALA A 54 -2.30 10.39 -3.68
CA ALA A 54 -2.64 11.68 -4.27
C ALA A 54 -1.70 12.77 -3.72
N ASN A 55 -1.57 13.87 -4.47
CA ASN A 55 -0.86 15.04 -3.98
C ASN A 55 -1.66 15.67 -2.83
N ILE A 56 -1.02 15.98 -1.69
CA ILE A 56 -1.71 16.56 -0.54
C ILE A 56 -2.47 17.86 -0.84
N LYS A 57 -2.03 18.64 -1.83
CA LYS A 57 -2.72 19.85 -2.30
C LYS A 57 -4.08 19.58 -2.93
N GLN A 58 -4.37 18.32 -3.27
CA GLN A 58 -5.64 17.88 -3.83
C GLN A 58 -6.60 17.37 -2.74
N LEU A 59 -6.14 17.27 -1.49
CA LEU A 59 -6.96 16.82 -0.37
C LEU A 59 -7.68 18.02 0.27
N GLY A 60 -8.96 17.85 0.56
CA GLY A 60 -9.73 18.76 1.39
C GLY A 60 -9.31 18.71 2.86
N GLN A 61 -9.92 19.53 3.71
CA GLN A 61 -9.66 19.53 5.15
C GLN A 61 -10.00 18.19 5.83
N ASP A 62 -10.85 17.39 5.19
CA ASP A 62 -11.26 16.04 5.60
C ASP A 62 -10.32 14.94 5.10
N GLY A 63 -9.23 15.29 4.40
CA GLY A 63 -8.29 14.32 3.81
C GLY A 63 -8.81 13.69 2.52
N SER A 64 -9.94 14.15 1.96
CA SER A 64 -10.54 13.59 0.74
C SER A 64 -10.44 14.55 -0.45
N ASN A 65 -10.22 14.01 -1.65
CA ASN A 65 -10.25 14.79 -2.89
C ASN A 65 -11.64 14.84 -3.56
N SER A 66 -12.71 14.39 -2.88
CA SER A 66 -14.10 14.29 -3.38
C SER A 66 -14.33 13.41 -4.63
N VAL A 67 -13.27 12.92 -5.28
CA VAL A 67 -13.34 12.09 -6.49
C VAL A 67 -13.45 10.60 -6.12
N HIS A 68 -13.13 10.22 -4.88
CA HIS A 68 -13.13 8.83 -4.38
C HIS A 68 -12.50 7.84 -5.38
N GLY A 69 -11.42 8.29 -6.02
CA GLY A 69 -10.74 7.58 -7.10
C GLY A 69 -9.33 7.20 -6.68
N VAL A 70 -8.97 5.94 -6.88
CA VAL A 70 -7.60 5.46 -6.70
C VAL A 70 -6.98 5.10 -8.05
N PRO A 71 -5.71 5.42 -8.30
CA PRO A 71 -5.02 5.00 -9.52
C PRO A 71 -5.12 3.49 -9.69
N HIS A 72 -5.27 2.98 -10.91
CA HIS A 72 -5.44 1.57 -11.30
C HIS A 72 -4.50 1.18 -12.44
N LEU A 73 -3.41 0.47 -12.12
CA LEU A 73 -2.52 -0.18 -13.08
C LEU A 73 -3.29 -1.26 -13.86
N CYS A 74 -3.61 -0.99 -15.12
CA CYS A 74 -4.38 -1.89 -15.98
C CYS A 74 -3.49 -2.77 -16.85
N MET A 75 -2.31 -2.25 -17.22
CA MET A 75 -1.42 -2.92 -18.15
C MET A 75 0.04 -2.65 -17.79
N VAL A 76 0.85 -3.70 -17.91
CA VAL A 76 2.31 -3.63 -17.85
C VAL A 76 2.90 -4.11 -19.17
N THR A 77 4.08 -3.59 -19.50
CA THR A 77 4.89 -4.03 -20.62
C THR A 77 6.18 -4.63 -20.08
N PHE A 78 6.59 -5.76 -20.64
CA PHE A 78 7.84 -6.43 -20.32
C PHE A 78 8.91 -5.99 -21.32
N THR A 79 9.93 -5.29 -20.84
CA THR A 79 11.16 -4.96 -21.58
C THR A 79 12.34 -5.75 -21.00
N SER A 80 13.52 -5.15 -20.82
CA SER A 80 14.54 -5.69 -19.91
C SER A 80 14.06 -5.74 -18.45
N GLN A 81 13.06 -4.92 -18.11
CA GLN A 81 12.44 -4.78 -16.78
C GLN A 81 10.92 -4.65 -16.93
N VAL A 82 10.16 -4.64 -15.83
CA VAL A 82 8.69 -4.48 -15.89
C VAL A 82 8.33 -3.00 -15.83
N ARG A 83 7.53 -2.53 -16.80
CA ARG A 83 7.06 -1.14 -16.85
C ARG A 83 5.55 -1.03 -16.80
N THR A 84 5.06 0.01 -16.15
CA THR A 84 3.66 0.41 -16.21
C THR A 84 3.37 0.99 -17.59
N HIS A 85 2.40 0.41 -18.30
CA HIS A 85 2.04 0.84 -19.66
C HIS A 85 0.74 1.66 -19.70
N ALA A 86 -0.24 1.30 -18.87
CA ALA A 86 -1.51 2.03 -18.80
C ALA A 86 -2.07 2.08 -17.38
N THR A 87 -2.42 3.29 -16.95
CA THR A 87 -3.13 3.56 -15.70
C THR A 87 -4.53 4.09 -16.00
N LYS A 88 -5.51 3.67 -15.19
CA LYS A 88 -6.86 4.25 -15.14
C LYS A 88 -7.18 4.64 -13.71
N SER A 89 -8.35 5.20 -13.45
CA SER A 89 -8.86 5.39 -12.09
C SER A 89 -9.92 4.33 -11.78
N ALA A 90 -9.84 3.71 -10.61
CA ALA A 90 -10.93 2.94 -10.04
C ALA A 90 -11.71 3.84 -9.07
N LEU A 91 -13.01 3.98 -9.31
CA LEU A 91 -13.87 4.90 -8.57
C LEU A 91 -14.75 4.12 -7.59
N ILE A 92 -15.01 4.72 -6.42
CA ILE A 92 -16.01 4.25 -5.45
C ILE A 92 -15.76 2.78 -5.07
N LEU A 93 -14.52 2.46 -4.72
CA LEU A 93 -14.18 1.14 -4.18
C LEU A 93 -14.63 1.07 -2.71
N ALA A 94 -15.45 0.08 -2.38
CA ALA A 94 -15.88 -0.15 -1.01
C ALA A 94 -14.81 -0.83 -0.14
N ASN A 95 -13.93 -1.62 -0.77
CA ASN A 95 -12.87 -2.38 -0.09
C ASN A 95 -11.60 -2.37 -0.95
N PRO A 96 -10.42 -2.69 -0.37
CA PRO A 96 -9.21 -2.90 -1.15
C PRO A 96 -9.39 -3.96 -2.26
N SER A 97 -8.93 -3.65 -3.47
CA SER A 97 -9.01 -4.58 -4.61
C SER A 97 -7.80 -5.51 -4.64
N LEU A 98 -8.01 -6.83 -4.74
CA LEU A 98 -6.92 -7.79 -4.95
C LEU A 98 -6.25 -7.59 -6.31
N ARG A 99 -4.91 -7.59 -6.33
CA ARG A 99 -4.11 -7.32 -7.54
C ARG A 99 -2.87 -8.19 -7.61
N MET A 100 -2.45 -8.45 -8.84
CA MET A 100 -1.25 -9.23 -9.14
C MET A 100 0.04 -8.39 -9.03
N ILE A 101 -0.06 -7.06 -9.04
CA ILE A 101 1.10 -6.16 -9.18
C ILE A 101 1.09 -5.16 -8.02
N LEU A 102 2.24 -5.05 -7.33
CA LEU A 102 2.52 -3.99 -6.36
C LEU A 102 2.64 -2.66 -7.09
N ARG A 103 1.98 -1.63 -6.57
CA ARG A 103 1.67 -0.45 -7.38
C ARG A 103 2.64 0.70 -7.22
N SER A 104 3.30 0.82 -6.08
CA SER A 104 3.97 2.06 -5.69
C SER A 104 4.93 1.82 -4.52
N TRP A 105 5.73 2.84 -4.22
CA TRP A 105 6.62 2.97 -3.07
C TRP A 105 5.90 3.06 -1.72
N PHE A 106 4.58 3.26 -1.72
CA PHE A 106 3.78 3.10 -0.51
C PHE A 106 3.32 1.66 -0.34
N GLU A 107 3.72 1.05 0.78
CA GLU A 107 3.36 -0.32 1.15
C GLU A 107 3.06 -0.40 2.65
N PHE A 108 1.98 -1.08 3.02
CA PHE A 108 1.63 -1.36 4.42
C PHE A 108 1.13 -2.80 4.56
N SER A 109 1.76 -3.56 5.45
CA SER A 109 1.45 -4.97 5.65
C SER A 109 1.98 -5.50 6.99
N LYS A 110 1.65 -6.76 7.33
CA LYS A 110 2.38 -7.47 8.39
C LYS A 110 3.84 -7.65 7.97
N CYS A 111 4.77 -7.58 8.93
CA CYS A 111 6.23 -7.63 8.68
C CYS A 111 6.79 -8.98 8.17
N HIS A 112 5.99 -9.80 7.49
CA HIS A 112 6.41 -11.11 7.00
C HIS A 112 7.51 -11.01 5.96
N ALA A 113 7.40 -10.08 5.00
CA ALA A 113 8.40 -9.93 3.94
C ALA A 113 9.72 -9.40 4.52
N GLU A 114 9.65 -8.35 5.34
CA GLU A 114 10.80 -7.62 5.88
C GLU A 114 11.62 -8.44 6.86
N LEU A 115 10.98 -9.35 7.61
CA LEU A 115 11.66 -10.15 8.64
C LEU A 115 12.07 -11.54 8.14
N LYS A 116 11.39 -12.08 7.12
CA LYS A 116 11.57 -13.49 6.71
C LYS A 116 12.15 -13.64 5.31
N VAL A 117 12.15 -12.60 4.48
CA VAL A 117 12.62 -12.65 3.10
C VAL A 117 13.89 -11.84 2.94
N GLN A 118 14.93 -12.47 2.38
CA GLN A 118 16.18 -11.77 2.06
C GLN A 118 16.04 -11.00 0.75
N VAL A 119 16.64 -9.80 0.69
CA VAL A 119 16.72 -9.02 -0.54
C VAL A 119 17.58 -9.77 -1.55
N ASN A 120 17.02 -10.10 -2.71
CA ASN A 120 17.73 -10.75 -3.80
C ASN A 120 18.03 -9.72 -4.93
N PRO A 121 19.30 -9.33 -5.13
CA PRO A 121 19.68 -8.34 -6.14
C PRO A 121 19.55 -8.86 -7.58
N HIS A 122 19.35 -10.16 -7.79
CA HIS A 122 19.21 -10.78 -9.11
C HIS A 122 17.75 -11.16 -9.43
N THR A 123 16.78 -10.57 -8.71
CA THR A 123 15.35 -10.85 -8.96
C THR A 123 14.97 -10.36 -10.37
N PRO A 124 14.53 -11.24 -11.28
CA PRO A 124 14.08 -10.81 -12.60
C PRO A 124 12.70 -10.17 -12.51
N GLY A 125 12.36 -9.33 -13.49
CA GLY A 125 11.03 -8.71 -13.57
C GLY A 125 10.76 -7.67 -12.47
N VAL A 126 11.83 -7.12 -11.87
CA VAL A 126 11.73 -5.96 -10.98
C VAL A 126 11.26 -4.76 -11.79
N PHE A 127 10.36 -3.98 -11.18
CA PHE A 127 9.90 -2.72 -11.73
C PHE A 127 11.05 -1.70 -11.72
N ASP A 128 11.35 -1.09 -12.87
CA ASP A 128 12.49 -0.17 -13.03
C ASP A 128 12.12 1.31 -12.97
N GLY A 129 10.92 1.61 -12.48
CA GLY A 129 10.50 2.99 -12.24
C GLY A 129 9.95 3.70 -13.47
N GLU A 130 9.22 4.78 -13.18
CA GLU A 130 8.88 5.85 -14.12
C GLU A 130 10.01 6.90 -14.21
N GLU A 131 10.80 7.07 -13.13
CA GLU A 131 11.69 8.23 -12.92
C GLU A 131 13.06 8.19 -13.62
N PHE A 132 13.44 7.06 -14.22
CA PHE A 132 14.63 7.03 -15.09
C PHE A 132 14.20 7.34 -16.53
N ASN A 133 14.06 8.64 -16.83
CA ASN A 133 13.98 9.13 -18.19
C ASN A 133 15.27 9.88 -18.56
#